data_AF-A0A4R8B8W7-F1
#
_entry.id   AF-A0A4R8B8W7-F1
#
_cell.length_a   1.000
_cell.length_b   1.000
_cell.length_c   1.000
_cell.angle_alpha   90.00
_cell.angle_beta   90.00
_cell.angle_gamma   90.00
#
_symmetry.space_group_name_H-M   'P 1'
#
loop_
_entity.id
_entity.type
_entity.pdbx_description
1 polymer ?
#
loop_
_entity_poly.entity_id
_entity_poly.type
_entity_poly.pdbx_seq_one_letter_code
_entity_poly.pdbx_strand_id
1 'polypeptide(L)'
;MRKFKTFDTTREYYEELSFKEFEKILDKMGFSSKDLKYLSSEQLRNKLEELDNLLKNKELNEKHSTSYFENEDYILEDKRSAKNRVGFYISIETNLIAKKKEVFELLKSIERDDKIDSVSKLVKNIENKDLQTQLTKELKELQQQAGKFAQEEKAIDKEFNKINLIKEELELSRSRLDIFDKKSQIWLKILAKESIASILGGVILFIMTVSLLVSMFIGIKTTSIIENAFLLILGYFFGQAVSKNKNE
;
A
#
# COMPACT_ATOMS: atom_id res chain seq x y z
N MET A 1 -23.09 2.61 -3.41
CA MET A 1 -22.08 1.58 -3.08
C MET A 1 -22.26 0.40 -4.02
N ARG A 2 -21.20 -0.01 -4.73
CA ARG A 2 -21.27 -1.08 -5.73
C ARG A 2 -20.95 -2.43 -5.07
N LYS A 3 -21.58 -3.52 -5.52
CA LYS A 3 -21.34 -4.87 -5.01
C LYS A 3 -20.38 -5.61 -5.92
N PHE A 4 -19.46 -6.35 -5.33
CA PHE A 4 -18.48 -7.16 -6.04
C PHE A 4 -18.39 -8.57 -5.45
N LYS A 5 -18.10 -9.54 -6.31
CA LYS A 5 -17.97 -10.94 -5.88
C LYS A 5 -16.71 -11.17 -5.06
N THR A 6 -15.59 -10.58 -5.49
CA THR A 6 -14.27 -10.81 -4.89
C THR A 6 -13.53 -9.51 -4.65
N PHE A 7 -12.58 -9.53 -3.72
CA PHE A 7 -11.67 -8.41 -3.48
C PHE A 7 -10.87 -8.04 -4.74
N ASP A 8 -10.36 -9.03 -5.48
CA ASP A 8 -9.56 -8.79 -6.69
C ASP A 8 -10.35 -8.06 -7.78
N THR A 9 -11.58 -8.49 -8.06
CA THR A 9 -12.45 -7.82 -9.05
C THR A 9 -12.88 -6.42 -8.61
N THR A 10 -12.99 -6.20 -7.30
CA THR A 10 -13.19 -4.86 -6.73
C THR A 10 -11.98 -3.99 -7.01
N ARG A 11 -10.79 -4.50 -6.68
CA ARG A 11 -9.52 -3.79 -6.84
C ARG A 11 -9.28 -3.41 -8.29
N GLU A 12 -9.39 -4.34 -9.22
CA GLU A 12 -9.23 -4.09 -10.66
C GLU A 12 -10.14 -2.96 -11.15
N TYR A 13 -11.40 -2.97 -10.72
CA TYR A 13 -12.36 -1.92 -11.11
C TYR A 13 -11.94 -0.53 -10.63
N TYR A 14 -11.55 -0.41 -9.35
CA TYR A 14 -11.15 0.88 -8.78
C TYR A 14 -9.75 1.32 -9.23
N GLU A 15 -8.86 0.37 -9.55
CA GLU A 15 -7.59 0.64 -10.23
C GLU A 15 -7.88 1.25 -11.61
N GLU A 16 -8.73 0.65 -12.44
CA GLU A 16 -9.08 1.20 -13.75
C GLU A 16 -9.73 2.58 -13.64
N LEU A 17 -10.62 2.77 -12.67
CA LEU A 17 -11.27 4.06 -12.42
C LEU A 17 -10.24 5.14 -12.04
N SER A 18 -9.36 4.82 -11.09
CA SER A 18 -8.32 5.76 -10.63
C SER A 18 -7.31 6.05 -11.73
N PHE A 19 -6.94 5.03 -12.51
CA PHE A 19 -6.03 5.17 -13.65
C PHE A 19 -6.55 6.16 -14.67
N LYS A 20 -7.84 6.14 -15.01
CA LYS A 20 -8.45 7.11 -15.94
C LYS A 20 -8.35 8.55 -15.44
N GLU A 21 -8.50 8.77 -14.14
CA GLU A 21 -8.34 10.11 -13.56
C GLU A 21 -6.88 10.54 -13.51
N PHE A 22 -5.97 9.61 -13.19
CA PHE A 22 -4.53 9.87 -13.21
C PHE A 22 -4.01 10.12 -14.61
N GLU A 23 -4.52 9.45 -15.64
CA GLU A 23 -4.16 9.74 -17.03
C GLU A 23 -4.50 11.18 -17.41
N LYS A 24 -5.66 11.70 -17.01
CA LYS A 24 -6.00 13.12 -17.25
C LYS A 24 -5.01 14.07 -16.57
N ILE A 25 -4.47 13.70 -15.40
CA ILE A 25 -3.46 14.49 -14.70
C ILE A 25 -2.13 14.44 -15.46
N LEU A 26 -1.71 13.26 -15.89
CA LEU A 26 -0.49 13.08 -16.69
C LEU A 26 -0.58 13.79 -18.05
N ASP A 27 -1.72 13.75 -18.71
CA ASP A 27 -1.99 14.51 -19.94
C ASP A 27 -1.80 16.01 -19.71
N LYS A 28 -2.34 16.56 -18.62
CA LYS A 28 -2.16 17.98 -18.25
C LYS A 28 -0.70 18.33 -17.93
N MET A 29 0.09 17.36 -17.48
CA MET A 29 1.52 17.49 -17.24
C MET A 29 2.36 17.30 -18.52
N GLY A 30 1.72 17.06 -19.67
CA GLY A 30 2.40 16.90 -20.95
C GLY A 30 2.96 15.49 -21.19
N PHE A 31 2.37 14.47 -20.57
CA PHE A 31 2.70 13.05 -20.79
C PHE A 31 1.62 12.31 -21.58
N SER A 32 0.94 13.01 -22.49
CA SER A 32 -0.07 12.36 -23.32
C SER A 32 0.58 11.41 -24.32
N SER A 33 0.05 10.19 -24.40
CA SER A 33 0.52 9.16 -25.34
C SER A 33 0.48 9.60 -26.80
N LYS A 34 -0.37 10.58 -27.15
CA LYS A 34 -0.41 11.17 -28.50
C LYS A 34 0.79 12.06 -28.74
N ASP A 35 1.14 12.91 -27.78
CA ASP A 35 2.20 13.90 -27.91
C ASP A 35 3.58 13.24 -27.86
N LEU A 36 3.74 12.21 -27.02
CA LEU A 36 4.99 11.46 -26.86
C LEU A 36 5.48 10.81 -28.15
N LYS A 37 4.58 10.42 -29.06
CA LYS A 37 4.94 9.73 -30.32
C LYS A 37 5.70 10.59 -31.31
N TYR A 38 5.64 11.92 -31.18
CA TYR A 38 6.25 12.86 -32.11
C TYR A 38 7.53 13.49 -31.56
N LEU A 39 7.95 13.11 -30.36
CA LEU A 39 9.14 13.64 -29.71
C LEU A 39 10.42 12.99 -30.25
N SER A 40 11.51 13.75 -30.27
CA SER A 40 12.85 13.23 -30.57
C SER A 40 13.38 12.36 -29.42
N SER A 41 14.43 11.58 -29.67
CA SER A 41 15.09 10.78 -28.63
C SER A 41 15.57 11.62 -27.44
N GLU A 42 16.13 12.81 -27.70
CA GLU A 42 16.56 13.75 -26.66
C GLU A 42 15.37 14.25 -25.83
N GLN A 43 14.26 14.60 -26.48
CA GLN A 43 13.04 15.03 -25.78
C GLN A 43 12.43 13.90 -24.94
N LEU A 44 12.45 12.66 -25.44
CA LEU A 44 11.99 11.49 -24.69
C LEU A 44 12.87 11.20 -23.47
N ARG A 45 14.20 11.38 -23.59
CA ARG A 45 15.13 11.26 -22.46
C ARG A 45 14.83 12.30 -21.38
N ASN A 46 14.60 13.55 -21.78
CA ASN A 46 14.18 14.60 -20.84
C ASN A 46 12.85 14.24 -20.15
N LYS A 47 11.90 13.66 -20.90
CA LYS A 47 10.62 13.19 -20.32
C LYS A 47 10.80 12.04 -19.32
N LEU A 48 11.75 11.12 -19.54
CA LEU A 48 12.08 10.10 -18.56
C LEU A 48 12.63 10.70 -17.26
N GLU A 49 13.50 11.71 -17.36
CA GLU A 49 14.04 12.39 -16.19
C GLU A 49 12.95 13.18 -15.44
N GLU A 50 12.04 13.85 -16.16
CA GLU A 50 10.86 14.47 -15.56
C GLU A 50 10.00 13.45 -14.81
N LEU A 51 9.74 12.26 -15.39
CA LEU A 51 9.00 11.19 -14.73
C LEU A 51 9.72 10.67 -13.47
N ASP A 52 11.05 10.53 -13.51
CA ASP A 52 11.83 10.15 -12.33
C ASP A 52 11.75 11.19 -11.22
N ASN A 53 11.72 12.48 -11.56
CA ASN A 53 11.55 13.55 -10.60
C ASN A 53 10.13 13.54 -10.00
N LEU A 54 9.10 13.26 -10.81
CA LEU A 54 7.72 13.11 -10.34
C LEU A 54 7.56 11.89 -9.41
N LEU A 55 8.21 10.77 -9.72
CA LEU A 55 8.21 9.57 -8.87
C LEU A 55 8.85 9.81 -7.51
N LYS A 56 9.84 10.71 -7.41
CA LYS A 56 10.46 11.11 -6.14
C LYS A 56 9.61 12.10 -5.35
N ASN A 57 8.62 12.73 -5.97
CA ASN A 57 7.78 13.73 -5.33
C ASN A 57 6.68 13.08 -4.47
N LYS A 58 6.93 12.99 -3.17
CA LYS A 58 5.97 12.44 -2.19
C LYS A 58 4.67 13.24 -2.12
N GLU A 59 4.73 14.57 -2.21
CA GLU A 59 3.56 15.44 -2.12
C GLU A 59 2.60 15.19 -3.30
N LEU A 60 3.15 15.03 -4.50
CA LEU A 60 2.36 14.66 -5.67
C LEU A 60 1.64 13.32 -5.46
N ASN A 61 2.36 12.35 -4.92
CA ASN A 61 1.87 10.99 -4.73
C ASN A 61 0.77 10.94 -3.66
N GLU A 62 0.93 11.69 -2.56
CA GLU A 62 -0.09 11.84 -1.52
C GLU A 62 -1.31 12.60 -2.03
N LYS A 63 -1.11 13.71 -2.74
CA LYS A 63 -2.17 14.53 -3.32
C LYS A 63 -3.01 13.78 -4.35
N HIS A 64 -2.39 12.91 -5.14
CA HIS A 64 -3.04 12.12 -6.18
C HIS A 64 -3.09 10.65 -5.78
N SER A 65 -3.76 10.42 -4.67
CA SER A 65 -4.06 9.09 -4.16
C SER A 65 -5.50 8.97 -3.71
N THR A 66 -6.00 7.74 -3.66
CA THR A 66 -7.35 7.44 -3.20
C THR A 66 -7.35 6.13 -2.45
N SER A 67 -8.02 6.13 -1.30
CA SER A 67 -8.27 4.92 -0.51
C SER A 67 -9.71 4.49 -0.73
N TYR A 68 -9.94 3.20 -0.86
CA TYR A 68 -11.26 2.61 -1.04
C TYR A 68 -11.54 1.61 0.07
N PHE A 69 -12.69 1.73 0.74
CA PHE A 69 -13.03 0.91 1.90
C PHE A 69 -14.33 0.13 1.72
N GLU A 70 -14.36 -1.08 2.29
CA GLU A 70 -15.56 -1.91 2.36
C GLU A 70 -16.58 -1.27 3.31
N ASN A 71 -17.83 -1.16 2.85
CA ASN A 71 -18.96 -0.47 3.47
C ASN A 71 -18.92 1.07 3.40
N GLU A 72 -17.96 1.65 2.66
CA GLU A 72 -17.95 3.08 2.31
C GLU A 72 -18.05 3.26 0.78
N ASP A 73 -17.18 2.56 0.04
CA ASP A 73 -17.12 2.65 -1.42
C ASP A 73 -17.78 1.44 -2.09
N TYR A 74 -17.54 0.25 -1.53
CA TYR A 74 -17.98 -1.03 -2.08
C TYR A 74 -18.49 -2.01 -1.02
N ILE A 75 -19.14 -3.08 -1.47
CA ILE A 75 -19.60 -4.20 -0.64
C ILE A 75 -19.10 -5.50 -1.27
N LEU A 76 -18.49 -6.37 -0.46
CA LEU A 76 -18.09 -7.71 -0.89
C LEU A 76 -19.17 -8.74 -0.61
N GLU A 77 -19.48 -9.55 -1.62
CA GLU A 77 -20.39 -10.68 -1.48
C GLU A 77 -19.70 -11.88 -0.83
N ASP A 78 -18.48 -12.22 -1.26
CA ASP A 78 -17.67 -13.26 -0.61
C ASP A 78 -16.66 -12.65 0.37
N LYS A 79 -17.05 -12.60 1.65
CA LYS A 79 -16.18 -12.12 2.74
C LYS A 79 -14.89 -12.94 2.91
N ARG A 80 -14.83 -14.18 2.42
CA ARG A 80 -13.61 -15.00 2.49
C ARG A 80 -12.55 -14.52 1.51
N SER A 81 -12.97 -13.91 0.40
CA SER A 81 -12.05 -13.35 -0.61
C SER A 81 -11.21 -12.19 -0.07
N ALA A 82 -11.70 -11.49 0.95
CA ALA A 82 -11.04 -10.32 1.51
C ALA A 82 -9.75 -10.63 2.29
N LYS A 83 -9.51 -11.87 2.76
CA LYS A 83 -8.32 -12.26 3.54
C LYS A 83 -7.94 -11.26 4.67
N ASN A 84 -8.94 -10.74 5.40
CA ASN A 84 -8.81 -9.69 6.43
C ASN A 84 -8.47 -8.27 5.93
N ARG A 85 -8.55 -8.01 4.63
CA ARG A 85 -8.47 -6.66 4.06
C ARG A 85 -9.83 -5.98 4.20
N VAL A 86 -9.82 -4.70 4.57
CA VAL A 86 -11.03 -3.86 4.69
C VAL A 86 -11.04 -2.73 3.67
N GLY A 87 -9.98 -2.62 2.87
CA GLY A 87 -9.79 -1.57 1.88
C GLY A 87 -8.47 -1.72 1.13
N PHE A 88 -8.23 -0.82 0.20
CA PHE A 88 -6.96 -0.71 -0.53
C PHE A 88 -6.66 0.72 -0.95
N TYR A 89 -5.39 0.96 -1.31
CA TYR A 89 -4.86 2.28 -1.62
C TYR A 89 -4.29 2.30 -3.04
N ILE A 90 -4.72 3.29 -3.81
CA ILE A 90 -4.26 3.49 -5.18
C ILE A 90 -3.65 4.89 -5.31
N SER A 91 -2.42 4.95 -5.82
CA SER A 91 -1.68 6.20 -6.03
C SER A 91 -1.25 6.35 -7.48
N ILE A 92 -1.02 7.60 -7.88
CA ILE A 92 -0.55 7.98 -9.22
C ILE A 92 0.80 7.36 -9.58
N GLU A 93 1.61 6.94 -8.60
CA GLU A 93 2.92 6.30 -8.79
C GLU A 93 2.91 5.16 -9.81
N THR A 94 1.86 4.35 -9.81
CA THR A 94 1.76 3.22 -10.75
C THR A 94 1.51 3.66 -12.17
N ASN A 95 0.72 4.72 -12.36
CA ASN A 95 0.55 5.35 -13.67
C ASN A 95 1.85 6.01 -14.14
N LEU A 96 2.59 6.66 -13.23
CA LEU A 96 3.88 7.26 -13.55
C LEU A 96 4.88 6.22 -14.05
N ILE A 97 4.95 5.04 -13.41
CA ILE A 97 5.84 3.96 -13.89
C ILE A 97 5.34 3.35 -15.19
N ALA A 98 4.03 3.12 -15.32
CA ALA A 98 3.46 2.62 -16.58
C ALA A 98 3.79 3.59 -17.73
N LYS A 99 3.70 4.90 -17.48
CA LYS A 99 4.07 5.94 -18.44
C LYS A 99 5.57 5.98 -18.72
N LYS A 100 6.42 5.82 -17.69
CA LYS A 100 7.87 5.69 -17.83
C LYS A 100 8.23 4.52 -18.73
N LYS A 101 7.58 3.37 -18.56
CA LYS A 101 7.74 2.21 -19.42
C LYS A 101 7.31 2.51 -20.86
N GLU A 102 6.18 3.17 -21.07
CA GLU A 102 5.73 3.58 -22.41
C GLU A 102 6.74 4.51 -23.12
N VAL A 103 7.22 5.56 -22.43
CA VAL A 103 8.22 6.49 -22.97
C VAL A 103 9.52 5.76 -23.29
N PHE A 104 9.93 4.84 -22.43
CA PHE A 104 11.13 4.03 -22.63
C PHE A 104 11.01 3.11 -23.85
N GLU A 105 9.88 2.43 -24.04
CA GLU A 105 9.63 1.61 -25.23
C GLU A 105 9.61 2.45 -26.52
N LEU A 106 9.06 3.66 -26.47
CA LEU A 106 9.12 4.59 -27.60
C LEU A 106 10.57 4.96 -27.94
N LEU A 107 11.38 5.30 -26.92
CA LEU A 107 12.81 5.61 -27.09
C LEU A 107 13.57 4.44 -27.72
N LYS A 108 13.37 3.23 -27.20
CA LYS A 108 13.95 1.99 -27.74
C LYS A 108 13.53 1.74 -29.20
N SER A 109 12.28 2.05 -29.54
CA SER A 109 11.77 1.89 -30.90
C SER A 109 12.37 2.86 -31.92
N ILE A 110 12.83 4.03 -31.45
CA ILE A 110 13.55 5.04 -32.25
C ILE A 110 15.02 4.64 -32.38
N GLU A 111 15.64 4.16 -31.29
CA GLU A 111 17.07 3.84 -31.23
C GLU A 111 17.42 2.41 -31.73
N ARG A 112 16.41 1.60 -32.10
CA ARG A 112 16.44 0.20 -32.56
C ARG A 112 17.82 -0.48 -32.73
N ASP A 113 18.05 -1.38 -31.77
CA ASP A 113 19.17 -2.32 -31.69
C ASP A 113 19.26 -3.33 -32.85
N ASP A 114 18.13 -3.73 -33.47
CA ASP A 114 18.12 -4.77 -34.52
C ASP A 114 18.87 -4.37 -35.80
N LYS A 115 19.01 -3.06 -36.07
CA LYS A 115 19.81 -2.58 -37.21
C LYS A 115 21.31 -2.72 -36.94
N ILE A 116 21.74 -2.67 -35.68
CA ILE A 116 23.16 -2.70 -35.30
C ILE A 116 23.78 -4.04 -35.70
N ASP A 117 23.09 -5.16 -35.47
CA ASP A 117 23.59 -6.50 -35.82
C ASP A 117 23.60 -6.76 -37.33
N SER A 118 22.62 -6.21 -38.06
CA SER A 118 22.59 -6.28 -39.53
C SER A 118 23.71 -5.43 -40.14
N VAL A 119 23.92 -4.22 -39.63
CA VAL A 119 24.98 -3.30 -40.10
C VAL A 119 26.36 -3.83 -39.72
N SER A 120 26.52 -4.45 -38.55
CA SER A 120 27.77 -5.12 -38.14
C SER A 120 28.21 -6.23 -39.09
N LYS A 121 27.27 -7.00 -39.63
CA LYS A 121 27.58 -8.02 -40.66
C LYS A 121 28.00 -7.38 -42.00
N LEU A 122 27.40 -6.25 -42.37
CA LEU A 122 27.73 -5.53 -43.61
C LEU A 122 29.10 -4.82 -43.53
N VAL A 123 29.43 -4.25 -42.37
CA VAL A 123 30.72 -3.54 -42.14
C VAL A 123 31.93 -4.47 -42.23
N LYS A 124 31.77 -5.75 -41.86
CA LYS A 124 32.84 -6.76 -42.01
C LYS A 124 33.25 -7.03 -43.46
N ASN A 125 32.38 -6.70 -44.43
CA ASN A 125 32.61 -6.95 -45.86
C ASN A 125 33.12 -5.71 -46.61
N ILE A 126 33.42 -4.61 -45.92
CA ILE A 126 33.94 -3.38 -46.54
C ILE A 126 35.46 -3.52 -46.77
N GLU A 127 35.90 -3.35 -48.02
CA GLU A 127 37.32 -3.46 -48.42
C GLU A 127 38.18 -2.30 -47.90
N ASN A 128 37.59 -1.11 -47.72
CA ASN A 128 38.28 0.05 -47.18
C ASN A 128 38.46 -0.08 -45.65
N LYS A 129 39.70 -0.30 -45.22
CA LYS A 129 40.06 -0.52 -43.81
C LYS A 129 39.83 0.69 -42.90
N ASP A 130 40.01 1.92 -43.38
CA ASP A 130 39.77 3.11 -42.57
C ASP A 130 38.27 3.32 -42.31
N LEU A 131 37.45 3.19 -43.35
CA LEU A 131 35.99 3.21 -43.24
C LEU A 131 35.47 2.06 -42.38
N GLN A 132 36.01 0.85 -42.54
CA GLN A 132 35.67 -0.30 -41.70
C GLN A 132 35.98 -0.02 -40.22
N THR A 133 37.13 0.59 -39.92
CA THR A 133 37.54 0.89 -38.53
C THR A 133 36.63 1.95 -37.89
N GLN A 134 36.30 3.02 -38.63
CA GLN A 134 35.37 4.06 -38.15
C GLN A 134 33.97 3.48 -37.89
N LEU A 135 33.40 2.75 -38.85
CA LEU A 135 32.08 2.14 -38.72
C LEU A 135 32.02 1.07 -37.62
N THR A 136 33.09 0.30 -37.43
CA THR A 136 33.17 -0.68 -36.34
C THR A 136 33.19 0.01 -34.97
N LYS A 137 33.83 1.17 -34.87
CA LYS A 137 33.84 1.98 -33.63
C LYS A 137 32.44 2.51 -33.32
N GLU A 138 31.76 3.13 -34.29
CA GLU A 138 30.39 3.63 -34.12
C GLU A 138 29.41 2.50 -33.77
N LEU A 139 29.54 1.33 -34.42
CA LEU A 139 28.73 0.15 -34.07
C LEU A 139 28.97 -0.34 -32.64
N LYS A 140 30.21 -0.30 -32.16
CA LYS A 140 30.54 -0.70 -30.80
C LYS A 140 29.96 0.28 -29.77
N GLU A 141 29.97 1.57 -30.08
CA GLU A 141 29.33 2.61 -29.25
C GLU A 141 27.80 2.41 -29.22
N LEU A 142 27.18 2.11 -30.36
CA LEU A 142 25.76 1.78 -30.45
C LEU A 142 25.42 0.48 -29.69
N GLN A 143 26.22 -0.58 -29.80
CA GLN A 143 26.03 -1.81 -29.01
C GLN A 143 26.15 -1.57 -27.49
N GLN A 144 27.02 -0.66 -27.06
CA GLN A 144 27.09 -0.27 -25.65
C GLN A 144 25.85 0.50 -25.19
N GLN A 145 25.26 1.35 -26.04
CA GLN A 145 23.99 2.02 -25.75
C GLN A 145 22.83 1.02 -25.65
N ALA A 146 22.74 0.07 -26.60
CA ALA A 146 21.81 -1.06 -26.56
C ALA A 146 21.90 -1.85 -25.23
N GLY A 147 23.13 -2.16 -24.79
CA GLY A 147 23.37 -2.84 -23.52
C GLY A 147 22.90 -2.07 -22.28
N LYS A 148 22.96 -0.73 -22.32
CA LYS A 148 22.42 0.13 -21.24
C LYS A 148 20.89 0.08 -21.20
N PHE A 149 20.23 0.07 -22.36
CA PHE A 149 18.77 -0.08 -22.42
C PHE A 149 18.27 -1.38 -21.80
N ALA A 150 18.92 -2.50 -22.07
CA ALA A 150 18.55 -3.77 -21.45
C ALA A 150 18.69 -3.76 -19.91
N GLN A 151 19.59 -2.95 -19.36
CA GLN A 151 19.74 -2.77 -17.91
C GLN A 151 18.67 -1.84 -17.33
N GLU A 152 18.36 -0.73 -18.02
CA GLU A 152 17.31 0.21 -17.63
C GLU A 152 15.91 -0.44 -17.67
N GLU A 153 15.63 -1.28 -18.68
CA GLU A 153 14.39 -2.05 -18.78
C GLU A 153 14.18 -2.95 -17.55
N LYS A 154 15.24 -3.70 -17.18
CA LYS A 154 15.22 -4.53 -15.96
C LYS A 154 15.07 -3.71 -14.70
N ALA A 155 15.58 -2.48 -14.66
CA ALA A 155 15.43 -1.59 -13.52
C ALA A 155 13.98 -1.11 -13.39
N ILE A 156 13.35 -0.69 -14.49
CA ILE A 156 11.94 -0.27 -14.54
C ILE A 156 11.02 -1.42 -14.11
N ASP A 157 11.24 -2.63 -14.61
CA ASP A 157 10.43 -3.80 -14.21
C ASP A 157 10.62 -4.15 -12.73
N LYS A 158 11.82 -3.99 -12.18
CA LYS A 158 12.07 -4.16 -10.74
C LYS A 158 11.35 -3.09 -9.91
N GLU A 159 11.36 -1.84 -10.34
CA GLU A 159 10.65 -0.74 -9.66
C GLU A 159 9.13 -1.00 -9.64
N PHE A 160 8.57 -1.40 -10.78
CA PHE A 160 7.15 -1.75 -10.89
C PHE A 160 6.76 -2.88 -9.92
N ASN A 161 7.54 -3.96 -9.90
CA ASN A 161 7.30 -5.09 -8.99
C ASN A 161 7.45 -4.70 -7.51
N LYS A 162 8.46 -3.89 -7.18
CA LYS A 162 8.70 -3.42 -5.81
C LYS A 162 7.53 -2.61 -5.28
N ILE A 163 6.95 -1.72 -6.10
CA ILE A 163 5.81 -0.90 -5.69
C ILE A 163 4.55 -1.75 -5.51
N ASN A 164 4.33 -2.75 -6.35
CA ASN A 164 3.22 -3.69 -6.14
C ASN A 164 3.33 -4.45 -4.82
N LEU A 165 4.54 -4.87 -4.44
CA LEU A 165 4.79 -5.52 -3.14
C LEU A 165 4.57 -4.57 -1.96
N ILE A 166 5.11 -3.35 -2.02
CA ILE A 166 4.93 -2.34 -0.97
C ILE A 166 3.46 -1.97 -0.79
N LYS A 167 2.71 -1.85 -1.89
CA LYS A 167 1.26 -1.61 -1.85
C LYS A 167 0.54 -2.72 -1.10
N GLU A 168 0.83 -3.98 -1.42
CA GLU A 168 0.21 -5.11 -0.76
C GLU A 168 0.50 -5.12 0.76
N GLU A 169 1.73 -4.78 1.16
CA GLU A 169 2.10 -4.67 2.57
C GLU A 169 1.41 -3.50 3.29
N LEU A 170 1.27 -2.35 2.62
CA LEU A 170 0.54 -1.17 3.12
C LEU A 170 -0.95 -1.48 3.30
N GLU A 171 -1.57 -2.17 2.34
CA GLU A 171 -2.97 -2.59 2.41
C GLU A 171 -3.22 -3.47 3.64
N LEU A 172 -2.33 -4.46 3.87
CA LEU A 172 -2.41 -5.34 5.02
C LEU A 172 -2.20 -4.58 6.34
N SER A 173 -1.24 -3.66 6.37
CA SER A 173 -0.91 -2.88 7.58
C SER A 173 -2.04 -1.92 7.98
N ARG A 174 -2.61 -1.19 7.00
CA ARG A 174 -3.76 -0.32 7.26
C ARG A 174 -4.99 -1.11 7.67
N SER A 175 -5.23 -2.26 7.03
CA SER A 175 -6.34 -3.12 7.44
C SER A 175 -6.22 -3.58 8.90
N ARG A 176 -5.01 -3.81 9.40
CA ARG A 176 -4.78 -4.13 10.82
C ARG A 176 -5.09 -2.95 11.74
N LEU A 177 -4.70 -1.73 11.37
CA LEU A 177 -5.00 -0.51 12.14
C LEU A 177 -6.51 -0.26 12.20
N ASP A 178 -7.23 -0.38 11.09
CA ASP A 178 -8.69 -0.19 11.06
C ASP A 178 -9.43 -1.24 11.91
N ILE A 179 -8.97 -2.49 11.90
CA ILE A 179 -9.51 -3.54 12.78
C ILE A 179 -9.24 -3.20 14.25
N PHE A 180 -8.06 -2.68 14.56
CA PHE A 180 -7.70 -2.26 15.91
C PHE A 180 -8.58 -1.10 16.38
N ASP A 181 -8.79 -0.09 15.53
CA ASP A 181 -9.63 1.08 15.84
C ASP A 181 -11.09 0.67 16.05
N LYS A 182 -11.63 -0.21 15.19
CA LYS A 182 -12.99 -0.74 15.38
C LYS A 182 -13.13 -1.51 16.69
N LYS A 183 -12.13 -2.33 17.05
CA LYS A 183 -12.11 -3.04 18.35
C LYS A 183 -12.03 -2.05 19.51
N SER A 184 -11.12 -1.08 19.44
CA SER A 184 -10.94 -0.04 20.45
C SER A 184 -12.23 0.75 20.68
N GLN A 185 -12.94 1.15 19.62
CA GLN A 185 -14.22 1.82 19.72
C GLN A 185 -15.30 0.97 20.38
N ILE A 186 -15.33 -0.35 20.15
CA ILE A 186 -16.26 -1.26 20.84
C ILE A 186 -15.95 -1.28 22.34
N TRP A 187 -14.67 -1.42 22.70
CA TRP A 187 -14.24 -1.36 24.10
C TRP A 187 -14.61 -0.01 24.73
N LEU A 188 -14.34 1.11 24.07
CA LEU A 188 -14.70 2.44 24.54
C LEU A 188 -16.22 2.62 24.70
N LYS A 189 -17.03 2.06 23.80
CA LYS A 189 -18.50 2.08 23.93
C LYS A 189 -19.00 1.25 25.11
N ILE A 190 -18.33 0.14 25.43
CA ILE A 190 -18.64 -0.66 26.62
C ILE A 190 -18.24 0.11 27.89
N LEU A 191 -17.03 0.67 27.91
CA LEU A 191 -16.53 1.53 28.98
C LEU A 191 -17.41 2.77 29.22
N ALA A 192 -17.98 3.35 28.17
CA ALA A 192 -18.85 4.53 28.26
C ALA A 192 -20.28 4.21 28.74
N LYS A 193 -20.74 2.96 28.59
CA LYS A 193 -22.06 2.52 29.05
C LYS A 193 -22.08 2.13 30.53
N GLU A 194 -20.93 1.83 31.12
CA GLU A 194 -20.80 1.57 32.54
C GLU A 194 -20.32 2.80 33.30
N SER A 195 -20.80 2.98 34.54
CA SER A 195 -20.28 4.04 35.40
C SER A 195 -18.80 3.79 35.69
N ILE A 196 -17.96 4.83 35.59
CA ILE A 196 -16.54 4.79 35.96
C ILE A 196 -16.35 4.20 37.38
N ALA A 197 -17.29 4.44 38.29
CA ALA A 197 -17.29 3.86 39.63
C ALA A 197 -17.43 2.32 39.63
N SER A 198 -18.19 1.76 38.68
CA SER A 198 -18.37 0.31 38.53
C SER A 198 -17.08 -0.37 38.08
N ILE A 199 -16.43 0.21 37.09
CA ILE A 199 -15.14 -0.27 36.56
C ILE A 199 -14.06 -0.19 37.63
N LEU A 200 -13.97 0.96 38.33
CA LEU A 200 -12.97 1.17 39.37
C LEU A 200 -13.16 0.18 40.54
N GLY A 201 -14.40 -0.04 40.98
CA GLY A 201 -14.66 -1.01 42.04
C GLY A 201 -14.48 -2.46 41.58
N GLY A 202 -14.76 -2.80 40.32
CA GLY A 202 -14.44 -4.10 39.73
C GLY A 202 -12.94 -4.39 39.69
N VAL A 203 -12.12 -3.39 39.32
CA VAL A 203 -10.65 -3.51 39.33
C VAL A 203 -10.13 -3.70 40.76
N ILE A 204 -10.62 -2.92 41.72
CA ILE A 204 -10.24 -3.07 43.14
C ILE A 204 -10.60 -4.47 43.63
N LEU A 205 -11.80 -4.95 43.30
CA LEU A 205 -12.29 -6.26 43.72
C LEU A 205 -11.50 -7.41 43.08
N PHE A 206 -11.11 -7.26 41.81
CA PHE A 206 -10.22 -8.20 41.13
C PHE A 206 -8.84 -8.28 41.79
N ILE A 207 -8.23 -7.13 42.10
CA ILE A 207 -6.94 -7.07 42.80
C ILE A 207 -7.04 -7.71 44.18
N MET A 208 -8.09 -7.41 44.95
CA MET A 208 -8.31 -8.03 46.27
C MET A 208 -8.51 -9.53 46.16
N THR A 209 -9.25 -10.01 45.15
CA THR A 209 -9.47 -11.43 44.90
C THR A 209 -8.15 -12.13 44.60
N VAL A 210 -7.35 -11.61 43.66
CA VAL A 210 -6.04 -12.18 43.32
C VAL A 210 -5.11 -12.17 44.53
N SER A 211 -5.10 -11.08 45.30
CA SER A 211 -4.30 -10.99 46.52
C SER A 211 -4.70 -12.04 47.57
N LEU A 212 -6.01 -12.23 47.81
CA LEU A 212 -6.52 -13.25 48.71
C LEU A 212 -6.17 -14.67 48.23
N LEU A 213 -6.32 -14.92 46.93
CA LEU A 213 -5.96 -16.20 46.30
C LEU A 213 -4.48 -16.52 46.48
N VAL A 214 -3.60 -15.54 46.23
CA VAL A 214 -2.15 -15.69 46.42
C VAL A 214 -1.80 -15.88 47.89
N SER A 215 -2.42 -15.13 48.81
CA SER A 215 -2.20 -15.28 50.25
C SER A 215 -2.58 -16.67 50.76
N MET A 216 -3.65 -17.29 50.23
CA MET A 216 -4.03 -18.66 50.55
C MET A 216 -2.95 -19.68 50.16
N PHE A 217 -2.27 -19.48 49.03
CA PHE A 217 -1.20 -20.36 48.59
C PHE A 217 0.12 -20.17 49.36
N ILE A 218 0.39 -18.96 49.85
CA ILE A 218 1.62 -18.64 50.60
C ILE A 218 1.43 -18.89 52.12
N GLY A 219 0.21 -19.18 52.58
CA GLY A 219 -0.09 -19.46 53.99
C GLY A 219 -0.06 -18.20 54.88
N ILE A 220 -0.13 -17.02 54.28
CA ILE A 220 -0.17 -15.75 55.01
C ILE A 220 -1.60 -15.53 55.49
N LYS A 221 -1.79 -15.40 56.81
CA LYS A 221 -3.10 -15.05 57.38
C LYS A 221 -3.48 -13.63 56.95
N THR A 222 -4.56 -13.52 56.20
CA THR A 222 -5.15 -12.24 55.80
C THR A 222 -5.82 -11.56 56.98
N THR A 223 -5.70 -10.23 57.04
CA THR A 223 -6.31 -9.45 58.11
C THR A 223 -7.82 -9.41 57.92
N SER A 224 -8.59 -9.63 58.98
CA SER A 224 -10.07 -9.61 58.94
C SER A 224 -10.65 -8.32 58.35
N ILE A 225 -9.92 -7.19 58.43
CA ILE A 225 -10.26 -5.92 57.78
C ILE A 225 -10.36 -6.05 56.25
N ILE A 226 -9.44 -6.79 55.62
CA ILE A 226 -9.38 -6.97 54.16
C ILE A 226 -10.52 -7.88 53.70
N GLU A 227 -10.79 -8.95 54.44
CA GLU A 227 -11.89 -9.89 54.17
C GLU A 227 -13.26 -9.20 54.31
N ASN A 228 -13.44 -8.42 55.36
CA ASN A 228 -14.68 -7.67 55.59
C ASN A 228 -14.88 -6.55 54.55
N ALA A 229 -13.82 -5.83 54.19
CA ALA A 229 -13.88 -4.83 53.13
C ALA A 229 -14.18 -5.47 51.77
N PHE A 230 -13.58 -6.63 51.46
CA PHE A 230 -13.88 -7.37 50.24
C PHE A 230 -15.36 -7.77 50.17
N LEU A 231 -15.90 -8.36 51.24
CA LEU A 231 -17.32 -8.76 51.30
C LEU A 231 -18.28 -7.57 51.20
N LEU A 232 -17.93 -6.43 51.80
CA LEU A 232 -18.75 -5.21 51.74
C LEU A 232 -18.81 -4.65 50.31
N ILE A 233 -17.66 -4.56 49.64
CA ILE A 233 -17.59 -4.10 48.24
C ILE A 233 -18.34 -5.10 47.35
N LEU A 234 -18.13 -6.41 47.53
CA LEU A 234 -18.82 -7.47 46.79
C LEU A 234 -20.35 -7.38 46.95
N GLY A 235 -20.84 -7.19 48.18
CA GLY A 235 -22.27 -7.06 48.49
C GLY A 235 -22.89 -5.80 47.86
N TYR A 236 -22.17 -4.68 47.86
CA TYR A 236 -22.60 -3.45 47.18
C TYR A 236 -22.76 -3.65 45.67
N PHE A 237 -21.78 -4.30 45.03
CA PHE A 237 -21.83 -4.59 43.59
C PHE A 237 -22.96 -5.56 43.22
N PHE A 238 -23.17 -6.63 44.00
CA PHE A 238 -24.30 -7.54 43.78
C PHE A 238 -25.65 -6.85 44.03
N GLY A 239 -25.76 -5.97 45.02
CA GLY A 239 -26.97 -5.17 45.26
C GLY A 239 -27.32 -4.22 44.12
N GLN A 240 -26.30 -3.60 43.50
CA GLN A 240 -26.50 -2.78 42.30
C GLN A 240 -26.93 -3.59 41.08
N ALA A 241 -26.33 -4.77 40.86
CA ALA A 241 -26.67 -5.63 39.73
C ALA A 241 -28.13 -6.10 39.77
N VAL A 242 -28.65 -6.45 40.96
CA VAL A 242 -30.06 -6.86 41.15
C VAL A 242 -31.02 -5.68 41.00
N SER A 243 -30.63 -4.48 41.44
CA SER A 243 -31.48 -3.28 41.36
C SER A 243 -31.58 -2.74 39.93
N LYS A 244 -30.54 -2.91 39.11
CA LYS A 244 -30.52 -2.46 37.72
C LYS A 244 -31.46 -3.30 36.83
N ASN A 245 -31.59 -4.60 37.08
CA ASN A 245 -32.52 -5.50 36.37
C ASN A 245 -34.00 -5.33 36.74
N LYS A 246 -34.34 -4.53 37.77
CA LYS A 246 -35.73 -4.27 38.18
C LYS A 246 -36.34 -3.01 37.53
N ASN A 247 -35.52 -2.19 36.88
CA ASN A 247 -35.90 -0.92 36.26
C ASN A 247 -35.71 -0.91 34.73
N GLU A 248 -35.44 -2.07 34.13
CA GLU A 248 -35.62 -2.34 32.68
C GLU A 248 -36.93 -3.12 32.47
#